data_AF-A0A7X7BIX5-F1
#
_entry.id   AF-A0A7X7BIX5-F1
#
_cell.length_a   1.000
_cell.length_b   1.000
_cell.length_c   1.000
_cell.angle_alpha   90.00
_cell.angle_beta   90.00
_cell.angle_gamma   90.00
#
_symmetry.space_group_name_H-M   'P 1'
#
loop_
_entity.id
_entity.type
_entity.pdbx_description
1 polymer ?
#
loop_
_entity_poly.entity_id
_entity_poly.type
_entity_poly.pdbx_seq_one_letter_code
_entity_poly.pdbx_strand_id
1 'polypeptide(L)' 'MSRVDELIAELCPDGVKYVPLKQIAEVGTGSSDRVNAVDDGEYPFYVRSKNILRS' A
#
# COMPACT_ATOMS: atom_id res chain seq x y z
N MET A 1 22.82 -9.26 -11.31
CA MET A 1 21.59 -9.62 -10.58
C MET A 1 21.15 -8.42 -9.77
N SER A 2 19.85 -8.18 -9.63
CA SER A 2 19.35 -7.11 -8.77
C SER A 2 19.30 -7.58 -7.32
N ARG A 3 19.26 -6.63 -6.36
CA ARG A 3 19.02 -6.91 -4.93
C ARG A 3 17.74 -7.75 -4.73
N VAL A 4 16.73 -7.55 -5.57
CA VAL A 4 15.46 -8.28 -5.49
C VAL A 4 15.67 -9.75 -5.85
N ASP A 5 16.48 -10.06 -6.87
CA ASP A 5 16.76 -11.44 -7.26
C ASP A 5 17.51 -12.21 -6.17
N GLU A 6 18.47 -11.56 -5.50
CA GLU A 6 19.21 -12.13 -4.37
C GLU A 6 18.28 -12.48 -3.21
N LEU A 7 17.38 -11.56 -2.86
CA LEU A 7 16.39 -11.76 -1.79
C LEU A 7 15.38 -12.87 -2.11
N ILE A 8 14.97 -12.98 -3.37
CA ILE A 8 14.08 -14.07 -3.80
C ILE A 8 14.78 -15.42 -3.67
N ALA A 9 16.06 -15.51 -4.07
CA ALA A 9 16.82 -16.75 -3.96
C ALA A 9 17.05 -17.17 -2.48
N GLU A 10 17.29 -16.21 -1.59
CA GLU A 10 17.51 -16.46 -0.16
C GLU A 10 16.20 -16.82 0.58
N LEU A 11 15.14 -16.05 0.36
CA LEU A 11 13.92 -16.13 1.16
C LEU A 11 12.84 -17.04 0.55
N CYS A 12 12.92 -17.32 -0.75
CA CYS A 12 11.93 -18.10 -1.48
C CYS A 12 12.61 -19.13 -2.42
N PRO A 13 13.46 -20.04 -1.88
CA PRO A 13 14.23 -20.99 -2.68
C PRO A 13 13.36 -21.94 -3.52
N ASP A 14 12.15 -22.24 -3.03
CA ASP A 14 11.16 -23.08 -3.73
C ASP A 14 10.16 -22.26 -4.58
N GLY A 15 10.40 -20.95 -4.73
CA GLY A 15 9.51 -20.00 -5.39
C GLY A 15 8.40 -19.46 -4.48
N VAL A 16 7.51 -18.65 -5.06
CA VAL A 16 6.43 -17.94 -4.35
C VAL A 16 5.08 -18.55 -4.71
N LYS A 17 4.26 -18.87 -3.70
CA LYS A 17 2.91 -19.41 -3.91
C LYS A 17 1.94 -18.31 -4.31
N TYR A 18 1.04 -18.65 -5.23
CA TYR A 18 -0.14 -17.82 -5.49
C TYR A 18 -1.12 -17.91 -4.31
N VAL A 19 -1.53 -16.75 -3.77
CA VAL A 19 -2.52 -16.66 -2.68
C VAL A 19 -3.54 -15.57 -3.02
N PRO A 20 -4.85 -15.86 -2.97
CA PRO A 20 -5.88 -14.83 -3.13
C PRO A 20 -5.79 -13.78 -2.01
N LEU A 21 -5.83 -12.49 -2.36
CA LEU A 21 -5.72 -11.38 -1.40
C LEU A 21 -6.70 -11.49 -0.23
N LYS A 22 -7.94 -11.94 -0.50
CA LYS A 22 -8.97 -12.14 0.52
C LYS A 22 -8.61 -13.14 1.64
N GLN A 23 -7.57 -13.97 1.45
CA GLN A 23 -7.11 -14.91 2.47
C GLN A 23 -6.14 -14.27 3.46
N ILE A 24 -5.49 -13.17 3.07
CA ILE A 24 -4.42 -12.53 3.86
C ILE A 24 -4.74 -11.10 4.26
N ALA A 25 -5.77 -10.49 3.66
CA ALA A 25 -6.16 -9.12 3.94
C ALA A 25 -7.66 -8.90 3.75
N GLU A 26 -8.22 -8.04 4.60
CA GLU A 26 -9.51 -7.41 4.36
C GLU A 26 -9.32 -6.23 3.41
N VAL A 27 -10.02 -6.25 2.28
CA VAL A 27 -9.93 -5.20 1.27
C VAL A 27 -11.19 -4.36 1.33
N GLY A 28 -11.04 -3.13 1.80
CA GLY A 28 -12.12 -2.15 1.85
C GLY A 28 -11.78 -0.90 1.03
N THR A 29 -12.81 -0.13 0.69
CA THR A 29 -12.62 1.26 0.26
C THR A 29 -12.59 2.15 1.48
N GLY A 30 -11.60 3.04 1.58
CA GLY A 30 -11.62 4.10 2.59
C GLY A 30 -12.89 4.95 2.49
N SER A 31 -13.28 5.60 3.59
CA SER A 31 -14.38 6.56 3.62
C SER A 31 -14.00 7.81 2.81
N SER A 32 -14.98 8.43 2.16
CA SER A 32 -14.79 9.74 1.51
C SER A 32 -14.79 10.83 2.56
N ASP A 33 -13.65 11.04 3.23
CA ASP A 33 -13.55 11.96 4.36
C ASP A 33 -12.77 13.24 4.04
N ARG A 34 -13.11 13.87 2.91
CA ARG A 34 -12.45 15.13 2.47
C ARG A 34 -12.70 16.31 3.40
N VAL A 35 -13.67 16.20 4.31
CA VAL A 35 -14.05 17.25 5.25
C VAL A 35 -12.98 17.46 6.33
N ASN A 36 -12.23 16.41 6.65
CA ASN A 36 -11.16 16.44 7.66
C ASN A 36 -9.77 16.74 7.08
N ALA A 37 -9.67 17.17 5.82
CA ALA A 37 -8.40 17.61 5.25
C ALA A 37 -7.98 18.96 5.87
N VAL A 38 -6.72 19.05 6.30
CA VAL A 38 -6.13 20.25 6.91
C VAL A 38 -4.92 20.66 6.07
N ASP A 39 -4.86 21.93 5.67
CA ASP A 39 -3.83 22.42 4.73
C ASP A 39 -2.38 22.19 5.23
N ASP A 40 -2.16 22.26 6.55
CA ASP A 40 -0.85 22.04 7.20
C ASP A 40 -0.83 20.75 8.04
N GLY A 41 -1.56 19.73 7.60
CA GLY A 41 -1.58 18.43 8.26
C GLY A 41 -0.20 17.76 8.31
N GLU A 42 0.12 17.12 9.43
CA GLU A 42 1.41 16.43 9.61
C GLU A 42 1.54 15.28 8.60
N TYR A 43 0.42 14.59 8.32
CA TYR A 43 0.42 13.37 7.51
C TYR A 43 -0.13 13.62 6.09
N PRO A 44 0.39 12.90 5.08
CA PRO A 44 -0.20 12.93 3.74
C PRO A 44 -1.59 12.27 3.76
N PHE A 45 -2.56 12.96 3.18
CA PHE A 45 -3.93 12.52 3.06
C PHE A 45 -4.22 12.02 1.64
N TYR A 46 -4.29 10.69 1.50
CA TYR A 46 -4.44 10.02 0.22
C TYR A 46 -5.91 9.86 -0.16
N VAL A 47 -6.36 10.74 -1.04
CA VAL A 47 -7.67 10.64 -1.69
C VAL A 47 -7.51 10.18 -3.14
N ARG A 48 -8.60 9.79 -3.80
CA ARG A 48 -8.63 9.57 -5.26
C ARG A 48 -8.43 10.91 -6.00
N SER A 49 -7.20 11.39 -6.05
CA SER A 49 -6.74 12.63 -6.69
C SER A 49 -5.31 12.46 -7.17
N LYS A 50 -4.92 13.23 -8.19
CA LYS A 50 -3.51 13.32 -8.62
C LYS A 50 -2.66 14.15 -7.65
N ASN A 51 -3.29 14.98 -6.83
CA ASN A 51 -2.65 15.86 -5.86
C ASN A 51 -2.74 15.25 -4.46
N ILE A 52 -1.63 15.30 -3.71
CA ILE A 52 -1.55 14.84 -2.32
C ILE A 52 -2.14 15.93 -1.42
N LEU A 53 -3.14 15.58 -0.60
CA LEU A 53 -3.69 16.45 0.44
C LEU A 53 -2.96 16.19 1.77
N ARG A 54 -3.27 16.94 2.83
CA ARG A 54 -2.73 16.69 4.18
C ARG A 54 -3.86 16.64 5.24
N SER A 55 -3.61 15.96 6.37
CA SER A 55 -4.49 15.90 7.55
C SER A 55 -3.67 15.97 8.83
#